data_AF-A0A2S9J045-F1
#
_entry.id   AF-A0A2S9J045-F1
#
_cell.length_a   1.000
_cell.length_b   1.000
_cell.length_c   1.000
_cell.angle_alpha   90.00
_cell.angle_beta   90.00
_cell.angle_gamma   90.00
#
_symmetry.space_group_name_H-M   'P 1'
#
loop_
_entity.id
_entity.type
_entity.pdbx_description
1 polymer ?
#
loop_
_entity_poly.entity_id
_entity_poly.type
_entity_poly.pdbx_seq_one_letter_code
_entity_poly.pdbx_strand_id
1 'polypeptide(L)'
;MQNKILIIEDDRELALALKDFFEENALQVWHAASGEEGLTLYYTVKPDLIVLDVMLPLKSGFDVITEIRDKDINLPIIMMTGSEYDENSQVKGFTHGAINYLQKPILPQVLLAQIKNILTVPQDLTQYQIGGITIRIHAQYAEFNTKSRQLREKDIQLLNLLLQRKHQVVYRPFILKQIWRDDHPDKNNLLDGAISRIRSLLKEFPSICIKTVYGEGYRLEEKSSL
;
A
#
# COMPACT_ATOMS: atom_id res chain seq x y z
N MET A 1 15.86 -1.68 -7.17
CA MET A 1 15.68 -0.67 -8.24
C MET A 1 15.45 0.67 -7.57
N GLN A 2 15.92 1.76 -8.16
CA GLN A 2 15.71 3.11 -7.61
C GLN A 2 14.30 3.57 -7.95
N ASN A 3 13.57 4.14 -6.99
CA ASN A 3 12.21 4.61 -7.23
C ASN A 3 12.20 5.81 -8.18
N LYS A 4 11.30 5.79 -9.16
CA LYS A 4 11.12 6.81 -10.19
C LYS A 4 10.06 7.83 -9.78
N ILE A 5 10.45 9.10 -9.70
CA ILE A 5 9.56 10.22 -9.38
C ILE A 5 9.39 11.10 -10.61
N LEU A 6 8.16 11.48 -10.91
CA LEU A 6 7.88 12.54 -11.89
C LEU A 6 7.35 13.77 -11.16
N ILE A 7 8.04 14.90 -11.30
CA ILE A 7 7.61 16.21 -10.81
C ILE A 7 6.97 16.96 -11.99
N ILE A 8 5.75 17.44 -11.83
CA ILE A 8 5.04 18.28 -12.81
C ILE A 8 4.78 19.63 -12.14
N GLU A 9 5.58 20.63 -12.49
CA GLU A 9 5.68 21.92 -11.80
C GLU A 9 6.24 22.97 -12.78
N ASP A 10 5.54 24.09 -12.96
CA ASP A 10 5.96 25.15 -13.88
C ASP A 10 7.00 26.10 -13.25
N ASP A 11 7.04 26.22 -11.92
CA ASP A 11 8.15 26.87 -11.21
C ASP A 11 9.43 26.04 -11.30
N ARG A 12 10.30 26.44 -12.24
CA ARG A 12 11.59 25.78 -12.47
C ARG A 12 12.52 25.81 -11.27
N GLU A 13 12.52 26.87 -10.47
CA GLU A 13 13.42 26.96 -9.32
C GLU A 13 13.01 25.95 -8.25
N LEU A 14 11.72 25.88 -7.94
CA LEU A 14 11.17 24.88 -7.02
C LEU A 14 11.38 23.46 -7.54
N ALA A 15 11.09 23.22 -8.82
CA ALA A 15 11.24 21.90 -9.42
C ALA A 15 12.69 21.39 -9.39
N LEU A 16 13.66 22.26 -9.72
CA LEU A 16 15.08 21.91 -9.65
C LEU A 16 15.54 21.66 -8.22
N ALA A 17 15.12 22.51 -7.26
CA ALA A 17 15.45 22.31 -5.85
C ALA A 17 14.92 20.98 -5.30
N LEU A 18 13.67 20.61 -5.64
CA LEU A 18 13.09 19.32 -5.27
C LEU A 18 13.80 18.15 -5.97
N LYS A 19 14.12 18.31 -7.26
CA LYS A 19 14.83 17.31 -8.04
C LYS A 19 16.19 17.00 -7.44
N ASP A 20 17.03 18.02 -7.23
CA ASP A 20 18.38 17.86 -6.67
C ASP A 20 18.30 17.17 -5.29
N PHE A 21 17.39 17.63 -4.43
CA PHE A 21 17.20 17.06 -3.10
C PHE A 21 16.75 15.58 -3.14
N PHE A 22 15.86 15.21 -4.06
CA PHE A 22 15.39 13.82 -4.20
C PHE A 22 16.45 12.90 -4.82
N GLU A 23 17.22 13.39 -5.80
CA GLU A 23 18.33 12.66 -6.41
C GLU A 23 19.45 12.38 -5.39
N GLU A 24 19.80 13.35 -4.55
CA GLU A 24 20.71 13.17 -3.39
C GLU A 24 20.20 12.11 -2.40
N ASN A 25 18.88 11.90 -2.33
CA ASN A 25 18.23 10.92 -1.46
C ASN A 25 17.91 9.59 -2.14
N ALA A 26 18.67 9.26 -3.19
CA ALA A 26 18.59 8.03 -3.94
C ALA A 26 17.23 7.76 -4.59
N LEU A 27 16.60 8.79 -5.16
CA LEU A 27 15.47 8.66 -6.08
C LEU A 27 15.94 9.00 -7.51
N GLN A 28 15.25 8.46 -8.51
CA GLN A 28 15.45 8.85 -9.91
C GLN A 28 14.34 9.81 -10.30
N VAL A 29 14.67 11.02 -10.75
CA VAL A 29 13.67 12.10 -10.86
C VAL A 29 13.61 12.67 -12.28
N TRP A 30 12.39 12.82 -12.77
CA TRP A 30 12.07 13.53 -14.00
C TRP A 30 11.24 14.75 -13.67
N HIS A 31 11.39 15.80 -14.47
CA HIS A 31 10.66 17.06 -14.33
C HIS A 31 9.94 17.38 -15.64
N ALA A 32 8.70 17.84 -15.52
CA ALA A 32 7.89 18.44 -16.56
C ALA A 32 7.48 19.85 -16.15
N ALA A 33 7.60 20.82 -17.05
CA ALA A 33 7.19 22.21 -16.83
C ALA A 33 5.71 22.47 -17.18
N SER A 34 4.99 21.48 -17.69
CA SER A 34 3.57 21.59 -18.05
C SER A 34 2.83 20.26 -17.90
N GLY A 35 1.50 20.32 -17.85
CA GLY A 35 0.66 19.12 -17.81
C GLY A 35 0.82 18.22 -19.04
N GLU A 36 1.02 18.78 -20.23
CA GLU A 36 1.22 18.01 -21.48
C GLU A 36 2.56 17.28 -21.50
N GLU A 37 3.63 17.97 -21.07
CA GLU A 37 4.94 17.36 -20.91
C GLU A 37 4.89 16.28 -19.81
N GLY A 38 4.17 16.55 -18.72
CA GLY A 38 3.95 15.61 -17.62
C GLY A 38 3.27 14.33 -18.08
N LEU A 39 2.22 14.43 -18.89
CA LEU A 39 1.55 13.27 -19.49
C LEU A 39 2.47 12.50 -20.45
N THR A 40 3.25 13.20 -21.25
CA THR A 40 4.24 12.59 -22.16
C THR A 40 5.30 11.80 -21.37
N LEU A 41 5.83 12.39 -20.29
CA LEU A 41 6.80 11.74 -19.41
C LEU A 41 6.18 10.58 -18.63
N TYR A 42 4.93 10.69 -18.19
CA TYR A 42 4.21 9.59 -17.56
C TYR A 42 4.20 8.32 -18.44
N TYR A 43 3.86 8.44 -19.73
CA TYR A 43 3.83 7.30 -20.66
C TYR A 43 5.21 6.70 -20.95
N THR A 44 6.25 7.53 -20.99
CA THR A 44 7.61 7.11 -21.39
C THR A 44 8.43 6.59 -20.21
N VAL A 45 8.42 7.30 -19.09
CA VAL A 45 9.22 7.00 -17.90
C VAL A 45 8.59 5.90 -17.05
N LYS A 46 7.25 5.85 -17.01
CA LYS A 46 6.46 5.02 -16.10
C LYS A 46 6.90 5.22 -14.64
N PRO A 47 6.61 6.40 -14.05
CA PRO A 47 7.02 6.73 -12.69
C PRO A 47 6.34 5.83 -11.66
N ASP A 48 6.97 5.66 -10.50
CA ASP A 48 6.38 4.98 -9.34
C ASP A 48 5.50 5.93 -8.51
N LEU A 49 5.74 7.26 -8.60
CA LEU A 49 4.94 8.31 -7.97
C LEU A 49 5.05 9.61 -8.76
N ILE A 50 3.97 10.40 -8.76
CA ILE A 50 3.94 11.74 -9.33
C ILE A 50 3.76 12.79 -8.22
N VAL A 51 4.54 13.86 -8.28
CA VAL A 51 4.33 15.10 -7.53
C VAL A 51 3.82 16.14 -8.53
N LEU A 52 2.62 16.67 -8.32
CA LEU A 52 1.87 17.43 -9.31
C LEU A 52 1.41 18.77 -8.76
N ASP A 53 1.79 19.87 -9.39
CA ASP A 53 1.15 21.16 -9.11
C ASP A 53 -0.30 21.17 -9.62
N VAL A 54 -1.18 21.74 -8.81
CA VAL A 54 -2.57 22.03 -9.14
C VAL A 54 -2.66 23.13 -10.19
N MET A 55 -1.83 24.16 -10.05
CA MET A 55 -1.83 25.35 -10.89
C MET A 55 -0.76 25.22 -11.96
N LEU A 56 -1.14 24.68 -13.11
CA LEU A 56 -0.28 24.56 -14.27
C LEU A 56 -0.83 25.43 -15.42
N PRO A 57 0.02 26.00 -16.26
CA PRO A 57 -0.43 26.75 -17.43
C PRO A 57 -1.16 25.82 -18.41
N LEU A 58 -2.22 26.34 -19.03
CA LEU A 58 -3.05 25.71 -20.08
C LEU A 58 -3.89 24.50 -19.64
N LYS A 59 -3.37 23.62 -18.78
CA LYS A 59 -4.03 22.40 -18.31
C LYS A 59 -3.86 22.26 -16.81
N SER A 60 -4.96 22.22 -16.04
CA SER A 60 -4.88 22.14 -14.57
C SER A 60 -4.33 20.80 -14.12
N GLY A 61 -3.67 20.76 -12.97
CA GLY A 61 -3.30 19.51 -12.31
C GLY A 61 -4.50 18.57 -12.08
N PHE A 62 -5.72 19.10 -11.91
CA PHE A 62 -6.94 18.28 -11.82
C PHE A 62 -7.26 17.55 -13.14
N ASP A 63 -6.99 18.16 -14.29
CA ASP A 63 -7.19 17.53 -15.59
C ASP A 63 -6.14 16.45 -15.82
N VAL A 64 -4.89 16.72 -15.41
CA VAL A 64 -3.77 15.77 -15.51
C VAL A 64 -4.03 14.52 -14.66
N ILE A 65 -4.44 14.67 -13.39
CA ILE A 65 -4.74 13.52 -12.54
C ILE A 65 -5.91 12.69 -13.09
N THR A 66 -6.95 13.34 -13.64
CA THR A 66 -8.11 12.65 -14.23
C THR A 66 -7.67 11.76 -15.39
N GLU A 67 -6.87 12.29 -16.31
CA GLU A 67 -6.38 11.53 -17.48
C GLU A 67 -5.46 10.37 -17.08
N ILE A 68 -4.63 10.56 -16.05
CA ILE A 68 -3.78 9.48 -15.54
C ILE A 68 -4.63 8.39 -14.89
N ARG A 69 -5.67 8.76 -14.11
CA ARG A 69 -6.56 7.79 -13.44
C ARG A 69 -7.37 6.94 -14.39
N ASP A 70 -7.70 7.46 -15.58
CA ASP A 70 -8.33 6.68 -16.66
C ASP A 70 -7.43 5.53 -17.16
N LYS A 71 -6.11 5.60 -16.92
CA LYS A 71 -5.12 4.60 -17.36
C LYS A 71 -4.54 3.79 -16.20
N ASP A 72 -4.26 4.43 -15.07
CA ASP A 72 -3.68 3.82 -13.88
C ASP A 72 -4.35 4.38 -12.61
N ILE A 73 -5.28 3.57 -12.10
CA ILE A 73 -6.04 3.89 -10.90
C ILE A 73 -5.19 3.83 -9.61
N ASN A 74 -4.05 3.12 -9.64
CA ASN A 74 -3.26 2.82 -8.46
C ASN A 74 -2.01 3.69 -8.33
N LEU A 75 -1.57 4.36 -9.40
CA LEU A 75 -0.37 5.19 -9.37
C LEU A 75 -0.47 6.26 -8.26
N PRO A 76 0.44 6.30 -7.28
CA PRO A 76 0.49 7.35 -6.29
C PRO A 76 0.69 8.75 -6.87
N ILE A 77 -0.17 9.70 -6.48
CA ILE A 77 -0.07 11.10 -6.89
C ILE A 77 -0.20 11.99 -5.65
N ILE A 78 0.80 12.84 -5.41
CA ILE A 78 0.79 13.90 -4.40
C ILE A 78 0.55 15.21 -5.13
N MET A 79 -0.46 15.96 -4.72
CA MET A 79 -0.71 17.29 -5.27
C MET A 79 -0.07 18.38 -4.42
N MET A 80 0.42 19.43 -5.07
CA MET A 80 0.96 20.64 -4.47
C MET A 80 0.06 21.83 -4.85
N THR A 81 -0.16 22.75 -3.92
CA THR A 81 -0.95 23.95 -4.19
C THR A 81 -0.27 25.19 -3.62
N GLY A 82 -0.50 26.34 -4.26
CA GLY A 82 -0.06 27.65 -3.79
C GLY A 82 -0.90 28.23 -2.65
N SER A 83 -0.79 29.55 -2.48
CA SER A 83 -1.48 30.33 -1.44
C SER A 83 -2.99 30.50 -1.66
N GLU A 84 -3.53 30.11 -2.82
CA GLU A 84 -4.97 30.10 -3.12
C GLU A 84 -5.67 28.84 -2.56
N TYR A 85 -5.18 28.35 -1.43
CA TYR A 85 -5.75 27.22 -0.71
C TYR A 85 -7.16 27.56 -0.21
N ASP A 86 -8.17 26.84 -0.72
CA ASP A 86 -9.47 26.72 -0.05
C ASP A 86 -9.71 25.25 0.35
N GLU A 87 -10.50 25.03 1.40
CA GLU A 87 -10.84 23.67 1.87
C GLU A 87 -11.48 22.84 0.76
N ASN A 88 -12.17 23.48 -0.19
CA ASN A 88 -12.78 22.83 -1.34
C ASN A 88 -11.74 22.23 -2.29
N SER A 89 -10.59 22.88 -2.48
CA SER A 89 -9.52 22.42 -3.36
C SER A 89 -8.84 21.16 -2.82
N GLN A 90 -8.68 21.07 -1.50
CA GLN A 90 -8.19 19.87 -0.85
C GLN A 90 -9.17 18.71 -0.99
N VAL A 91 -10.46 18.93 -0.71
CA VAL A 91 -11.52 17.93 -0.91
C VAL A 91 -11.58 17.49 -2.38
N LYS A 92 -11.46 18.44 -3.32
CA LYS A 92 -11.42 18.17 -4.75
C LYS A 92 -10.22 17.29 -5.12
N GLY A 93 -9.01 17.57 -4.62
CA GLY A 93 -7.82 16.77 -4.87
C GLY A 93 -7.98 15.32 -4.43
N PHE A 94 -8.47 15.09 -3.21
CA PHE A 94 -8.75 13.73 -2.72
C PHE A 94 -9.84 13.03 -3.55
N THR A 95 -10.87 13.75 -3.98
CA THR A 95 -11.95 13.20 -4.82
C THR A 95 -11.45 12.75 -6.20
N HIS A 96 -10.41 13.42 -6.73
CA HIS A 96 -9.76 13.03 -7.99
C HIS A 96 -8.68 11.94 -7.79
N GLY A 97 -8.55 11.41 -6.56
CA GLY A 97 -7.67 10.28 -6.26
C GLY A 97 -6.22 10.67 -5.93
N ALA A 98 -5.96 11.91 -5.53
CA ALA A 98 -4.68 12.26 -4.91
C ALA A 98 -4.53 11.53 -3.56
N ILE A 99 -3.34 11.02 -3.26
CA ILE A 99 -3.04 10.38 -1.97
C ILE A 99 -2.76 11.43 -0.90
N ASN A 100 -2.14 12.54 -1.30
CA ASN A 100 -1.89 13.65 -0.41
C ASN A 100 -1.99 14.98 -1.15
N TYR A 101 -2.19 16.05 -0.39
CA TYR A 101 -2.39 17.40 -0.88
C TYR A 101 -1.63 18.38 0.01
N LEU A 102 -0.58 19.01 -0.52
CA LEU A 102 0.38 19.83 0.23
C LEU A 102 0.32 21.29 -0.16
N GLN A 103 0.35 22.17 0.83
CA GLN A 103 0.41 23.61 0.63
C GLN A 103 1.87 24.08 0.52
N LYS A 104 2.18 24.90 -0.49
CA LYS A 104 3.45 25.61 -0.64
C LYS A 104 3.51 26.76 0.40
N PRO A 105 4.68 27.01 1.03
CA PRO A 105 5.99 26.43 0.75
C PRO A 105 6.17 25.02 1.33
N ILE A 106 6.67 24.09 0.51
CA ILE A 106 6.87 22.70 0.90
C ILE A 106 8.29 22.52 1.41
N LEU A 107 8.44 21.90 2.59
CA LEU A 107 9.73 21.46 3.09
C LEU A 107 10.15 20.18 2.34
N PRO A 108 11.28 20.18 1.59
CA PRO A 108 11.69 19.01 0.80
C PRO A 108 11.81 17.72 1.62
N GLN A 109 12.26 17.83 2.87
CA GLN A 109 12.38 16.71 3.81
C GLN A 109 11.02 16.07 4.13
N VAL A 110 9.97 16.88 4.31
CA VAL A 110 8.62 16.39 4.61
C VAL A 110 8.04 15.67 3.40
N LEU A 111 8.18 16.26 2.21
CA LEU A 111 7.72 15.63 0.98
C LEU A 111 8.48 14.32 0.70
N LEU A 112 9.80 14.30 0.89
CA LEU A 112 10.59 13.08 0.77
C LEU A 112 10.12 11.98 1.75
N ALA A 113 9.83 12.33 3.00
CA ALA A 113 9.34 11.36 3.98
C ALA A 113 7.99 10.75 3.56
N GLN A 114 7.09 11.56 3.00
CA GLN A 114 5.81 11.09 2.46
C GLN A 114 6.00 10.23 1.21
N ILE A 115 6.84 10.67 0.27
CA ILE A 115 7.21 9.89 -0.92
C ILE A 115 7.75 8.53 -0.50
N LYS A 116 8.70 8.50 0.44
CA LYS A 116 9.25 7.25 0.98
C LYS A 116 8.16 6.41 1.63
N ASN A 117 7.26 6.95 2.44
CA ASN A 117 6.17 6.18 3.04
C ASN A 117 5.22 5.56 1.99
N ILE A 118 4.86 6.33 0.97
CA ILE A 118 3.97 5.91 -0.11
C ILE A 118 4.63 4.88 -1.04
N LEU A 119 5.90 5.10 -1.39
CA LEU A 119 6.69 4.24 -2.27
C LEU A 119 7.39 3.09 -1.57
N THR A 120 7.34 3.11 -0.23
CA THR A 120 7.53 1.89 0.52
C THR A 120 6.39 0.99 0.09
N VAL A 121 6.67 0.15 -0.92
CA VAL A 121 6.15 -1.21 -0.92
C VAL A 121 6.41 -1.66 0.51
N PRO A 122 5.38 -1.88 1.34
CA PRO A 122 5.61 -2.47 2.63
C PRO A 122 6.54 -3.63 2.36
N GLN A 123 7.67 -3.70 3.06
CA GLN A 123 8.53 -4.88 3.02
C GLN A 123 7.74 -6.17 3.30
N ASP A 124 6.48 -6.04 3.71
CA ASP A 124 5.48 -7.04 3.96
C ASP A 124 4.62 -7.46 2.75
N LEU A 125 4.95 -7.18 1.47
CA LEU A 125 4.36 -8.01 0.39
C LEU A 125 4.90 -9.43 0.57
N THR A 126 4.22 -10.20 1.39
CA THR A 126 4.64 -11.55 1.72
C THR A 126 3.86 -12.50 0.84
N GLN A 127 4.58 -13.18 -0.04
CA GLN A 127 4.01 -14.17 -0.93
C GLN A 127 4.25 -15.57 -0.39
N TYR A 128 3.18 -16.36 -0.30
CA TYR A 128 3.21 -17.75 0.10
C TYR A 128 2.66 -18.63 -1.02
N GLN A 129 3.25 -19.80 -1.19
CA GLN A 129 2.69 -20.87 -2.01
C GLN A 129 2.36 -22.06 -1.10
N ILE A 130 1.12 -22.55 -1.16
CA ILE A 130 0.65 -23.70 -0.41
C ILE A 130 -0.58 -24.29 -1.12
N GLY A 131 -0.68 -25.62 -1.22
CA GLY A 131 -1.88 -26.28 -1.77
C GLY A 131 -2.23 -25.82 -3.18
N GLY A 132 -1.23 -25.53 -4.00
CA GLY A 132 -1.39 -25.06 -5.39
C GLY A 132 -1.92 -23.63 -5.54
N ILE A 133 -2.08 -22.86 -4.46
CA ILE A 133 -2.50 -21.45 -4.52
C ILE A 133 -1.37 -20.51 -4.13
N THR A 134 -1.37 -19.33 -4.76
CA THR A 134 -0.50 -18.21 -4.37
C THR A 134 -1.29 -17.25 -3.50
N ILE A 135 -0.79 -16.97 -2.31
CA ILE A 135 -1.36 -16.01 -1.37
C ILE A 135 -0.40 -14.85 -1.24
N ARG A 136 -0.86 -13.62 -1.54
CA ARG A 136 -0.10 -12.40 -1.29
C ARG A 136 -0.77 -11.61 -0.19
N ILE A 137 -0.02 -11.27 0.84
CA ILE A 137 -0.48 -10.42 1.94
C ILE A 137 0.16 -9.06 1.77
N HIS A 138 -0.63 -7.99 1.86
CA HIS A 138 -0.18 -6.62 1.83
C HIS A 138 -1.12 -5.74 2.68
N ALA A 139 -0.56 -5.07 3.70
CA ALA A 139 -1.34 -4.28 4.67
C ALA A 139 -2.50 -5.11 5.28
N GLN A 140 -3.76 -4.73 4.99
CA GLN A 140 -4.98 -5.42 5.42
C GLN A 140 -5.65 -6.25 4.32
N TYR A 141 -4.94 -6.51 3.21
CA TYR A 141 -5.45 -7.26 2.07
C TYR A 141 -4.72 -8.60 1.92
N ALA A 142 -5.49 -9.66 1.71
CA ALA A 142 -4.98 -10.95 1.28
C ALA A 142 -5.55 -11.27 -0.11
N GLU A 143 -4.65 -11.45 -1.08
CA GLU A 143 -4.96 -11.89 -2.43
C GLU A 143 -4.71 -13.39 -2.55
N PHE A 144 -5.75 -14.15 -2.89
CA PHE A 144 -5.69 -15.58 -3.15
C PHE A 144 -5.84 -15.80 -4.65
N ASN A 145 -4.76 -16.18 -5.32
CA ASN A 145 -4.63 -16.24 -6.79
C ASN A 145 -4.97 -14.89 -7.46
N THR A 146 -6.24 -14.69 -7.85
CA THR A 146 -6.76 -13.45 -8.47
C THR A 146 -7.87 -12.78 -7.63
N LYS A 147 -8.22 -13.35 -6.47
CA LYS A 147 -9.29 -12.83 -5.61
C LYS A 147 -8.70 -12.12 -4.40
N SER A 148 -8.89 -10.80 -4.32
CA SER A 148 -8.52 -10.00 -3.15
C SER A 148 -9.64 -9.98 -2.10
N ARG A 149 -9.24 -9.94 -0.83
CA ARG A 149 -10.11 -9.79 0.34
C ARG A 149 -9.46 -8.83 1.32
N GLN A 150 -10.24 -7.88 1.84
CA GLN A 150 -9.83 -7.08 2.98
C GLN A 150 -10.16 -7.84 4.28
N LEU A 151 -9.19 -7.91 5.19
CA LEU A 151 -9.31 -8.52 6.49
C LEU A 151 -9.13 -7.47 7.58
N ARG A 152 -9.54 -7.80 8.80
CA ARG A 152 -9.22 -6.99 9.98
C ARG A 152 -7.73 -7.07 10.28
N GLU A 153 -7.16 -6.02 10.83
CA GLU A 153 -5.74 -5.94 11.19
C GLU A 153 -5.22 -7.18 11.97
N LYS A 154 -5.94 -7.62 13.00
CA LYS A 154 -5.54 -8.81 13.79
C LYS A 154 -5.74 -10.13 13.04
N ASP A 155 -6.76 -10.20 12.19
CA ASP A 155 -7.04 -11.41 11.39
C ASP A 155 -5.96 -11.59 10.31
N ILE A 156 -5.48 -10.50 9.68
CA ILE A 156 -4.41 -10.58 8.69
C ILE A 156 -3.04 -10.86 9.33
N GLN A 157 -2.75 -10.27 10.50
CA GLN A 157 -1.55 -10.59 11.27
C GLN A 157 -1.53 -12.09 11.64
N LEU A 158 -2.67 -12.65 12.03
CA LEU A 158 -2.81 -14.07 12.35
C LEU A 158 -2.65 -14.97 11.12
N LEU A 159 -3.30 -14.62 10.01
CA LEU A 159 -3.16 -15.37 8.76
C LEU A 159 -1.70 -15.37 8.28
N ASN A 160 -1.03 -14.22 8.32
CA ASN A 160 0.37 -14.09 7.94
C ASN A 160 1.26 -14.99 8.81
N LEU A 161 1.09 -14.93 10.14
CA LEU A 161 1.85 -15.76 11.08
C LEU A 161 1.69 -17.27 10.81
N LEU A 162 0.45 -17.71 10.56
CA LEU A 162 0.16 -19.12 10.25
C LEU A 162 0.73 -19.55 8.90
N LEU A 163 0.78 -18.67 7.90
CA LEU A 163 1.40 -18.94 6.60
C LEU A 163 2.93 -19.01 6.68
N GLN A 164 3.57 -18.13 7.47
CA GLN A 164 5.02 -18.19 7.74
C GLN A 164 5.43 -19.52 8.37
N ARG A 165 4.55 -20.08 9.22
CA ARG A 165 4.76 -21.36 9.92
C ARG A 165 3.85 -22.46 9.39
N LYS A 166 3.54 -22.45 8.09
CA LYS A 166 2.74 -23.51 7.47
C LYS A 166 3.29 -24.89 7.81
N HIS A 167 2.39 -25.86 8.02
CA HIS A 167 2.68 -27.21 8.50
C HIS A 167 3.28 -27.31 9.92
N GLN A 168 3.44 -26.21 10.65
CA GLN A 168 3.88 -26.23 12.04
C GLN A 168 2.74 -25.82 12.99
N VAL A 169 2.74 -26.38 14.19
CA VAL A 169 1.81 -25.97 15.24
C VAL A 169 2.28 -24.62 15.79
N VAL A 170 1.39 -23.63 15.77
CA VAL A 170 1.62 -22.34 16.41
C VAL A 170 0.79 -22.29 17.70
N TYR A 171 1.47 -22.24 18.84
CA TYR A 171 0.86 -22.34 20.17
C TYR A 171 0.05 -21.11 20.54
N ARG A 172 -1.08 -21.29 21.25
CA ARG A 172 -2.00 -20.19 21.62
C ARG A 172 -1.30 -19.05 22.38
N PRO A 173 -0.49 -19.31 23.43
CA PRO A 173 0.18 -18.21 24.16
C PRO A 173 1.12 -17.41 23.26
N PHE A 174 1.83 -18.09 22.36
CA PHE A 174 2.71 -17.44 21.39
C PHE A 174 1.92 -16.57 20.40
N ILE A 175 0.79 -17.06 19.88
CA ILE A 175 -0.07 -16.27 18.97
C ILE A 175 -0.59 -15.02 19.68
N LEU A 176 -1.13 -15.19 20.89
CA LEU A 176 -1.70 -14.12 21.68
C LEU A 176 -0.63 -13.06 22.01
N LYS A 177 0.55 -13.48 22.48
CA LYS A 177 1.69 -12.59 22.72
C LYS A 177 2.14 -11.83 21.47
N GLN A 178 2.21 -12.50 20.32
CA GLN A 178 2.71 -11.88 19.09
C GLN A 178 1.72 -10.86 18.50
N ILE A 179 0.42 -11.17 18.52
CA ILE A 179 -0.60 -10.41 17.78
C ILE A 179 -1.35 -9.44 18.68
N TRP A 180 -1.70 -9.86 19.89
CA TRP A 180 -2.41 -9.05 20.88
C TRP A 180 -1.49 -8.43 21.94
N ARG A 181 -0.18 -8.75 21.92
CA ARG A 181 0.82 -8.28 22.90
C ARG A 181 0.47 -8.66 24.35
N ASP A 182 -0.31 -9.72 24.50
CA ASP A 182 -0.88 -10.21 25.75
C ASP A 182 -1.19 -11.69 25.57
N ASP A 183 -0.69 -12.56 26.45
CA ASP A 183 -0.91 -14.03 26.43
C ASP A 183 -1.85 -14.53 27.54
N HIS A 184 -2.56 -13.63 28.22
CA HIS A 184 -3.49 -14.02 29.28
C HIS A 184 -4.59 -14.97 28.75
N PRO A 185 -4.88 -16.10 29.43
CA PRO A 185 -5.85 -17.10 28.97
C PRO A 185 -7.25 -16.56 28.66
N ASP A 186 -7.69 -15.49 29.30
CA ASP A 186 -9.00 -14.85 29.06
C ASP A 186 -9.15 -14.29 27.64
N LYS A 187 -8.04 -14.04 26.95
CA LYS A 187 -8.02 -13.56 25.56
C LYS A 187 -8.21 -14.68 24.54
N ASN A 188 -8.28 -15.95 24.97
CA ASN A 188 -8.49 -17.09 24.07
C ASN A 188 -9.71 -16.92 23.16
N ASN A 189 -10.81 -16.33 23.67
CA ASN A 189 -12.01 -16.07 22.89
C ASN A 189 -11.77 -15.12 21.70
N LEU A 190 -10.84 -14.17 21.82
CA LEU A 190 -10.47 -13.27 20.71
C LEU A 190 -9.76 -14.04 19.59
N LEU A 191 -8.82 -14.91 19.96
CA LEU A 191 -8.11 -15.78 19.05
C LEU A 191 -9.06 -16.77 18.37
N ASP A 192 -9.95 -17.42 19.12
CA ASP A 192 -10.96 -18.33 18.56
C ASP A 192 -11.87 -17.61 17.57
N GLY A 193 -12.29 -16.38 17.89
CA GLY A 193 -13.06 -15.53 16.98
C GLY A 193 -12.32 -15.21 15.68
N ALA A 194 -11.03 -14.87 15.76
CA ALA A 194 -10.18 -14.62 14.58
C ALA A 194 -10.01 -15.88 13.73
N ILE A 195 -9.73 -17.03 14.35
CA ILE A 195 -9.62 -18.32 13.66
C ILE A 195 -10.92 -18.69 12.96
N SER A 196 -12.08 -18.47 13.59
CA SER A 196 -13.39 -18.74 12.99
C SER A 196 -13.60 -17.92 11.71
N ARG A 197 -13.29 -16.61 11.74
CA ARG A 197 -13.40 -15.73 10.57
C ARG A 197 -12.45 -16.15 9.44
N ILE A 198 -11.19 -16.43 9.76
CA ILE A 198 -10.21 -16.88 8.77
C ILE A 198 -10.64 -18.23 8.17
N ARG A 199 -11.12 -19.19 8.97
CA ARG A 199 -11.66 -20.45 8.47
C ARG A 199 -12.83 -20.25 7.51
N SER A 200 -13.72 -19.31 7.80
CA SER A 200 -14.84 -18.96 6.92
C SER A 200 -14.34 -18.46 5.57
N LEU A 201 -13.34 -17.57 5.57
CA LEU A 201 -12.65 -17.09 4.37
C LEU A 201 -12.02 -18.24 3.57
N LEU A 202 -11.31 -19.15 4.25
CA LEU A 202 -10.62 -20.27 3.61
C LEU A 202 -11.56 -21.34 3.00
N LYS A 203 -12.87 -21.29 3.26
CA LYS A 203 -13.84 -22.20 2.59
C LYS A 203 -13.87 -22.02 1.07
N GLU A 204 -13.58 -20.82 0.57
CA GLU A 204 -13.46 -20.56 -0.88
C GLU A 204 -12.22 -21.22 -1.52
N PHE A 205 -11.26 -21.66 -0.70
CA PHE A 205 -9.96 -22.19 -1.12
C PHE A 205 -9.74 -23.58 -0.53
N PRO A 206 -10.44 -24.61 -1.06
CA PRO A 206 -10.57 -25.91 -0.38
C PRO A 206 -9.26 -26.70 -0.25
N SER A 207 -8.20 -26.33 -0.98
CA SER A 207 -6.89 -26.97 -0.92
C SER A 207 -6.11 -26.66 0.37
N ILE A 208 -6.54 -25.67 1.16
CA ILE A 208 -5.90 -25.31 2.43
C ILE A 208 -6.91 -25.24 3.58
N CYS A 209 -6.44 -25.46 4.80
CA CYS A 209 -7.26 -25.28 6.00
C CYS A 209 -6.44 -24.96 7.24
N ILE A 210 -7.13 -24.52 8.29
CA ILE A 210 -6.56 -24.36 9.63
C ILE A 210 -7.11 -25.46 10.54
N LYS A 211 -6.26 -26.37 11.00
CA LYS A 211 -6.59 -27.38 12.01
C LYS A 211 -6.39 -26.84 13.42
N THR A 212 -7.26 -27.29 14.33
CA THR A 212 -7.03 -27.15 15.77
C THR A 212 -6.20 -28.34 16.23
N VAL A 213 -5.11 -28.07 16.95
CA VAL A 213 -4.35 -29.08 17.69
C VAL A 213 -4.75 -28.92 19.16
N TYR A 214 -5.55 -29.87 19.65
CA TYR A 214 -6.16 -29.81 20.98
C TYR A 214 -5.11 -29.62 22.07
N GLY A 215 -5.35 -28.68 22.99
CA GLY A 215 -4.43 -28.33 24.07
C GLY A 215 -3.21 -27.49 23.68
N GLU A 216 -2.94 -27.30 22.38
CA GLU A 216 -1.71 -26.64 21.92
C GLU A 216 -1.95 -25.34 21.15
N GLY A 217 -2.73 -25.38 20.06
CA GLY A 217 -2.84 -24.24 19.15
C GLY A 217 -3.43 -24.58 17.79
N TYR A 218 -2.88 -23.94 16.76
CA TYR A 218 -3.40 -24.05 15.39
C TYR A 218 -2.29 -24.32 14.40
N ARG A 219 -2.64 -25.03 13.34
CA ARG A 219 -1.74 -25.31 12.21
C ARG A 219 -2.47 -25.04 10.91
N LEU A 220 -1.85 -24.27 10.03
CA LEU A 220 -2.30 -24.10 8.66
C LEU A 220 -1.60 -25.16 7.79
N GLU A 221 -2.38 -25.93 7.05
CA GLU A 221 -1.91 -27.06 6.26
C GLU A 221 -2.73 -27.23 4.97
N GLU A 222 -2.15 -27.98 4.03
CA GLU A 222 -2.84 -28.45 2.83
C GLU A 222 -3.86 -29.51 3.20
N LYS A 223 -5.01 -29.53 2.53
CA LYS A 223 -5.90 -30.69 2.59
C LYS A 223 -5.37 -31.74 1.62
N SER A 224 -4.83 -32.83 2.15
CA SER A 224 -4.57 -34.02 1.34
C SER A 224 -5.88 -34.48 0.71
N SER A 225 -5.89 -34.67 -0.61
CA SER A 225 -6.93 -35.43 -1.29
C SER A 225 -6.96 -36.83 -0.64
N LEU A 226 -8.08 -37.17 0.00
CA LEU A 226 -8.46 -38.57 0.22
C LEU A 226 -8.99 -39.13 -1.09
#